data_AF-A0A936VG98-F1
#
_entry.id   AF-A0A936VG98-F1
#
_cell.length_a   1.000
_cell.length_b   1.000
_cell.length_c   1.000
_cell.angle_alpha   90.00
_cell.angle_beta   90.00
_cell.angle_gamma   90.00
#
_symmetry.space_group_name_H-M   'P 1'
#
loop_
_entity.id
_entity.type
_entity.pdbx_description
1 polymer ?
#
loop_
_entity_poly.entity_id
_entity_poly.type
_entity_poly.pdbx_seq_one_letter_code
_entity_poly.pdbx_strand_id
1 'polypeptide(L)'
;MLELLTSEKELIGKWIIRENNIGGDAVLERIEWLVKNRLEKIGTDESGWDTLFQDPSDGRFWERIYPDSYMQGGGPPALICLSVDEARRKYSDLFKSTVD
;
A
#
# COMPACT_ATOMS: atom_id res chain seq x y z
N MET A 1 12.87 -14.57 3.56
CA MET A 1 12.49 -13.15 3.45
C MET A 1 11.25 -13.10 2.57
N LEU A 2 10.16 -12.45 2.99
CA LEU A 2 8.97 -12.33 2.17
C LEU A 2 9.18 -11.16 1.19
N GLU A 3 9.56 -11.45 -0.04
CA GLU A 3 9.69 -10.42 -1.08
C GLU A 3 8.41 -10.30 -1.91
N LEU A 4 8.26 -9.18 -2.61
CA LEU A 4 7.24 -9.03 -3.65
C LEU A 4 7.69 -9.80 -4.90
N LEU A 5 6.78 -10.54 -5.52
CA LEU A 5 7.11 -11.19 -6.79
C LEU A 5 7.19 -10.12 -7.90
N THR A 6 8.05 -10.33 -8.88
CA THR A 6 8.18 -9.41 -10.03
C THR A 6 6.89 -9.32 -10.85
N SER A 7 6.09 -10.40 -10.86
CA SER A 7 4.77 -10.46 -11.49
C SER A 7 3.64 -9.93 -10.60
N GLU A 8 3.88 -9.67 -9.31
CA GLU A 8 2.84 -9.23 -8.38
C GLU A 8 2.40 -7.80 -8.72
N LYS A 9 1.10 -7.58 -8.73
CA LYS A 9 0.48 -6.29 -9.08
C LYS A 9 -0.46 -5.77 -8.01
N GLU A 10 -1.04 -6.66 -7.21
CA GLU A 10 -1.93 -6.31 -6.12
C GLU A 10 -1.82 -7.33 -4.98
N LEU A 11 -2.01 -6.83 -3.77
CA LEU A 11 -2.22 -7.60 -2.55
C LEU A 11 -3.41 -7.00 -1.85
N ILE A 12 -4.49 -7.77 -1.71
CA ILE A 12 -5.73 -7.30 -1.10
C ILE A 12 -5.96 -8.12 0.16
N GLY A 13 -5.78 -7.49 1.32
CA GLY A 13 -6.09 -8.11 2.61
C GLY A 13 -7.59 -8.34 2.75
N LYS A 14 -7.97 -9.31 3.57
CA LYS A 14 -9.38 -9.59 3.89
C LYS A 14 -9.57 -9.74 5.40
N TRP A 15 -10.70 -9.25 5.88
CA TRP A 15 -11.19 -9.63 7.20
C TRP A 15 -11.71 -11.06 7.15
N ILE A 16 -11.15 -11.92 7.99
CA ILE A 16 -11.65 -13.28 8.23
C ILE A 16 -12.46 -13.24 9.52
N ILE A 17 -13.75 -13.52 9.40
CA ILE A 17 -14.62 -13.76 10.54
C ILE A 17 -14.37 -15.19 11.02
N ARG A 18 -13.83 -15.32 12.23
CA ARG A 18 -13.78 -16.57 12.99
C ARG A 18 -14.83 -16.48 14.10
N GLU A 19 -15.34 -17.62 14.56
CA GLU A 19 -16.54 -17.76 15.41
C GLU A 19 -16.79 -16.63 16.43
N ASN A 20 -15.73 -16.15 17.12
CA ASN A 20 -15.81 -15.04 18.07
C ASN A 20 -14.86 -13.85 17.81
N ASN A 21 -14.11 -13.82 16.70
CA ASN A 21 -13.10 -12.79 16.43
C ASN A 21 -13.00 -12.45 14.94
N ILE A 22 -12.85 -11.17 14.64
CA ILE A 22 -12.42 -10.70 13.31
C ILE A 22 -10.91 -10.62 13.31
N GLY A 23 -10.24 -11.31 12.40
CA GLY A 23 -8.79 -11.27 12.21
C GLY A 23 -8.42 -11.02 10.76
N GLY A 24 -7.19 -10.55 10.52
CA GLY A 24 -6.64 -10.45 9.16
C GLY A 24 -6.39 -11.82 8.55
N ASP A 25 -6.46 -11.89 7.22
CA ASP A 25 -5.89 -13.02 6.49
C ASP A 25 -4.35 -12.92 6.39
N ALA A 26 -3.73 -13.98 5.86
CA ALA A 26 -2.28 -14.01 5.68
C ALA A 26 -1.78 -12.93 4.69
N VAL A 27 -2.64 -12.44 3.79
CA VAL A 27 -2.32 -11.33 2.88
C VAL A 27 -2.22 -10.03 3.67
N LEU A 28 -3.14 -9.76 4.60
CA LEU A 28 -3.06 -8.62 5.49
C LEU A 28 -1.77 -8.63 6.32
N GLU A 29 -1.44 -9.78 6.92
CA GLU A 29 -0.19 -9.93 7.68
C GLU A 29 1.05 -9.66 6.80
N ARG A 30 1.03 -10.13 5.55
CA ARG A 30 2.11 -9.87 4.58
C ARG A 30 2.20 -8.40 4.19
N ILE A 31 1.07 -7.72 3.97
CA ILE A 31 1.03 -6.27 3.67
C ILE A 31 1.67 -5.49 4.81
N GLU A 32 1.26 -5.74 6.06
CA GLU A 32 1.83 -5.03 7.21
C GLU A 32 3.32 -5.32 7.38
N TRP A 33 3.75 -6.56 7.13
CA TRP A 33 5.17 -6.89 7.16
C TRP A 33 5.96 -6.15 6.07
N LEU A 34 5.46 -6.10 4.84
CA LEU A 34 6.13 -5.42 3.71
C LEU A 34 6.26 -3.92 3.98
N VAL A 35 5.18 -3.28 4.41
CA VAL A 35 5.16 -1.84 4.76
C VAL A 35 6.13 -1.52 5.90
N LYS A 36 6.23 -2.40 6.90
CA LYS A 36 7.08 -2.17 8.07
C LYS A 36 8.56 -2.46 7.81
N ASN A 37 8.89 -3.43 6.95
CA ASN A 37 10.25 -4.00 6.89
C ASN A 37 10.91 -3.94 5.52
N ARG A 38 10.16 -3.74 4.43
CA ARG A 38 10.69 -3.82 3.07
C ARG A 38 10.50 -2.54 2.28
N LEU A 39 9.29 -1.98 2.32
CA LEU A 39 8.92 -0.86 1.49
C LEU A 39 9.33 0.46 2.13
N GLU A 40 9.87 1.37 1.31
CA GLU A 40 10.25 2.71 1.74
C GLU A 40 9.08 3.66 1.52
N LYS A 41 8.62 4.32 2.59
CA LYS A 41 7.54 5.31 2.48
C LYS A 41 8.06 6.56 1.77
N ILE A 42 7.42 6.92 0.65
CA ILE A 42 7.70 8.15 -0.10
C ILE A 42 6.86 9.31 0.44
N GLY A 43 5.58 9.08 0.72
CA GLY A 43 4.69 10.10 1.23
C GLY A 43 3.23 9.69 1.14
N THR A 44 2.33 10.65 1.33
CA THR A 44 0.87 10.45 1.20
C THR A 44 0.32 11.25 0.03
N ASP A 45 -0.90 10.94 -0.39
CA ASP A 45 -1.63 11.77 -1.34
C ASP A 45 -2.07 13.09 -0.70
N GLU A 46 -2.69 13.99 -1.48
CA GLU A 46 -3.15 15.31 -1.01
C GLU A 46 -4.13 15.19 0.17
N SER A 47 -4.91 14.11 0.24
CA SER A 47 -5.87 13.87 1.30
C SER A 47 -5.26 13.28 2.57
N GLY A 48 -4.03 12.75 2.48
CA GLY A 48 -3.33 12.07 3.57
C GLY A 48 -3.81 10.63 3.83
N TRP A 49 -4.76 10.13 3.05
CA TRP A 49 -5.37 8.81 3.24
C TRP A 49 -4.55 7.69 2.63
N ASP A 50 -4.11 7.89 1.39
CA ASP A 50 -3.36 6.89 0.64
C ASP A 50 -1.87 7.15 0.81
N THR A 51 -1.09 6.08 0.89
CA THR A 51 0.36 6.18 1.10
C THR A 51 1.12 5.56 -0.05
N LEU A 52 2.04 6.33 -0.64
CA LEU A 52 2.97 5.86 -1.65
C LEU A 52 4.22 5.28 -0.98
N PHE A 53 4.58 4.08 -1.41
CA PHE A 53 5.82 3.42 -1.09
C PHE A 53 6.62 3.09 -2.35
N GLN A 54 7.92 2.86 -2.19
CA GLN A 54 8.79 2.31 -3.22
C GLN A 54 9.43 1.03 -2.71
N ASP A 55 9.50 0.01 -3.56
CA ASP A 55 10.33 -1.18 -3.29
C ASP A 55 11.78 -0.86 -3.69
N PRO A 56 12.73 -0.85 -2.74
CA PRO A 56 14.13 -0.52 -3.04
C PRO A 56 14.84 -1.59 -3.90
N SER A 57 14.26 -2.78 -4.04
CA SER A 57 14.90 -3.88 -4.80
C SER A 57 14.68 -3.81 -6.30
N ASP A 58 13.58 -3.22 -6.76
CA ASP A 58 13.25 -3.11 -8.18
C ASP A 58 12.73 -1.72 -8.60
N GLY A 59 12.59 -0.80 -7.64
CA GLY A 59 12.18 0.58 -7.87
C GLY A 59 10.68 0.77 -8.14
N ARG A 60 9.85 -0.29 -8.11
CA ARG A 60 8.41 -0.17 -8.36
C ARG A 60 7.72 0.60 -7.24
N PHE A 61 6.70 1.37 -7.64
CA PHE A 61 5.85 2.10 -6.72
C PHE A 61 4.66 1.25 -6.28
N TRP A 62 4.39 1.28 -4.98
CA TRP A 62 3.29 0.57 -4.35
C TRP A 62 2.47 1.54 -3.52
N GLU A 63 1.19 1.61 -3.83
CA GLU A 63 0.23 2.41 -3.09
C GLU A 63 -0.50 1.55 -2.06
N ARG A 64 -0.54 2.02 -0.81
CA ARG A 64 -1.41 1.47 0.23
C ARG A 64 -2.72 2.25 0.25
N ILE A 65 -3.83 1.55 0.01
CA ILE A 65 -5.20 2.08 0.06
C ILE A 65 -6.08 1.29 1.05
N TYR A 66 -7.27 1.82 1.33
CA TYR A 66 -8.29 1.16 2.15
C TYR A 66 -9.61 1.07 1.38
N PRO A 67 -9.79 0.02 0.54
CA PRO A 67 -10.95 -0.09 -0.36
C PRO A 67 -12.29 -0.05 0.37
N ASP A 68 -12.35 -0.67 1.55
CA ASP A 68 -13.56 -0.75 2.37
C ASP A 68 -13.51 0.22 3.57
N SER A 69 -12.91 1.40 3.40
CA SER A 69 -12.79 2.44 4.45
C SER A 69 -14.14 2.90 5.02
N TYR A 70 -15.24 2.68 4.29
CA TYR A 70 -16.61 2.94 4.74
C TYR A 70 -17.09 1.99 5.85
N MET A 71 -16.40 0.88 6.11
CA MET A 71 -16.73 -0.05 7.19
C MET A 71 -16.33 0.54 8.55
N GLN A 72 -17.20 0.40 9.57
CA GLN A 72 -16.82 0.78 10.93
C GLN A 72 -15.59 -0.03 11.39
N GLY A 73 -14.53 0.67 11.78
CA GLY A 73 -13.23 0.09 12.13
C GLY A 73 -12.19 0.13 11.01
N GLY A 74 -12.55 0.59 9.81
CA GLY A 74 -11.66 0.61 8.64
C GLY A 74 -11.53 -0.76 7.98
N GLY A 75 -11.76 -0.83 6.67
CA GLY A 75 -11.48 -2.02 5.87
C GLY A 75 -10.01 -2.47 5.94
N PRO A 76 -9.69 -3.72 5.55
CA PRO A 76 -8.31 -4.15 5.48
C PRO A 76 -7.58 -3.37 4.38
N PRO A 77 -6.32 -2.96 4.59
CA PRO A 77 -5.54 -2.30 3.56
C PRO A 77 -5.26 -3.24 2.37
N ALA A 78 -5.02 -2.61 1.22
CA ALA A 78 -4.48 -3.24 0.02
C ALA A 78 -3.18 -2.53 -0.40
N LEU A 79 -2.27 -3.27 -1.06
CA LEU A 79 -1.12 -2.72 -1.77
C LEU A 79 -1.31 -2.91 -3.27
N ILE A 80 -1.26 -1.81 -4.04
CA ILE A 80 -1.44 -1.80 -5.49
C ILE A 80 -0.16 -1.28 -6.15
N CYS A 81 0.39 -2.04 -7.08
CA CYS A 81 1.54 -1.62 -7.86
C CYS A 81 1.10 -0.56 -8.87
N LEU A 82 1.71 0.61 -8.81
CA LEU A 82 1.46 1.70 -9.76
C LEU A 82 2.55 1.74 -10.82
N SER A 83 2.17 2.13 -12.04
CA SER A 83 3.14 2.65 -13.00
C SER A 83 3.71 3.99 -12.53
N VAL A 84 4.86 4.38 -13.08
CA VAL A 84 5.49 5.67 -12.77
C VAL A 84 4.55 6.84 -13.10
N ASP A 85 3.82 6.75 -14.21
CA ASP A 85 2.89 7.80 -14.63
C ASP A 85 1.69 7.92 -13.68
N GLU A 86 1.14 6.79 -13.22
CA GLU A 86 0.06 6.78 -12.22
C GLU A 86 0.53 7.36 -10.88
N ALA A 87 1.71 6.96 -10.40
CA ALA A 87 2.30 7.48 -9.18
C ALA A 87 2.51 8.99 -9.28
N ARG A 88 3.10 9.49 -10.38
CA ARG A 88 3.32 10.93 -10.60
C ARG A 88 2.03 11.72 -10.72
N ARG A 89 1.00 11.14 -11.34
CA ARG A 89 -0.31 11.81 -11.48
C ARG A 89 -1.01 11.94 -10.15
N LYS A 90 -1.04 10.88 -9.34
CA LYS A 90 -1.77 10.87 -8.06
C LYS A 90 -1.02 11.57 -6.94
N TYR A 91 0.31 11.42 -6.90
CA TYR A 91 1.17 11.98 -5.86
C TYR A 91 2.01 13.14 -6.38
N SER A 92 1.42 13.98 -7.24
CA SER A 92 2.18 14.99 -7.99
C SER A 92 3.03 15.90 -7.09
N ASP A 93 2.54 16.22 -5.89
CA ASP A 93 3.25 17.01 -4.89
C ASP A 93 4.55 16.36 -4.40
N LEU A 94 4.61 15.03 -4.33
CA LEU A 94 5.82 14.31 -3.93
C LEU A 94 6.91 14.31 -5.01
N PHE A 95 6.54 14.61 -6.26
CA PHE A 95 7.45 14.61 -7.41
C PHE A 95 7.80 16.01 -7.92
N LYS A 96 7.25 17.06 -7.32
CA LYS A 96 7.66 18.44 -7.59
C LYS A 96 9.02 18.66 -6.93
N SER A 97 10.10 18.67 -7.71
CA SER A 97 11.37 19.23 -7.24
C SER A 97 11.15 20.70 -6.88
N THR A 98 11.56 21.08 -5.68
CA THR A 98 11.64 22.47 -5.23
C THR A 98 12.40 23.28 -6.27
N VAL A 99 11.69 24.14 -6.99
CA VAL A 99 12.30 25.22 -7.75
C VAL A 99 12.11 26.45 -6.87
N ASP A 100 13.10 26.68 -6.01
CA ASP A 100 13.33 27.98 -5.37
C ASP A 100 14.55 28.63 -6.04
#